data_AF-A0A559GUQ5-F1
#
_entry.id   AF-A0A559GUQ5-F1
#
_cell.length_a   1.000
_cell.length_b   1.000
_cell.length_c   1.000
_cell.angle_alpha   90.00
_cell.angle_beta   90.00
_cell.angle_gamma   90.00
#
_symmetry.space_group_name_H-M   'P 1'
#
loop_
_entity.id
_entity.type
_entity.pdbx_description
1 polymer ?
#
loop_
_entity_poly.entity_id
_entity_poly.type
_entity_poly.pdbx_seq_one_letter_code
_entity_poly.pdbx_strand_id
1 'polypeptide(L)'
;MIEFGKKSLYFSKLVRSKAKMIEFEIPLESHIPISEDAQKSFLGALAIAADTARKYFEDYINHKSFDSQLKNQLHNVAEYFDALLVSGLGNSAEYQDYIAILGTTAYYLGDYNGSSRVMVNYISDDIQLLE
;
A
#
# COMPACT_ATOMS: atom_id res chain seq x y z
N MET A 1 -15.76 0.38 -10.72
CA MET A 1 -14.32 0.55 -10.38
C MET A 1 -14.13 -0.01 -8.99
N ILE A 2 -13.09 -0.80 -8.77
CA ILE A 2 -12.76 -1.27 -7.42
C ILE A 2 -12.16 -0.07 -6.67
N GLU A 3 -12.63 0.20 -5.45
CA GLU A 3 -12.18 1.34 -4.66
C GLU A 3 -12.10 0.96 -3.18
N PHE A 4 -11.33 1.72 -2.42
CA PHE A 4 -11.39 1.62 -0.98
C PHE A 4 -12.70 2.21 -0.47
N GLY A 5 -13.65 1.32 -0.13
CA GLY A 5 -14.88 1.69 0.57
C GLY A 5 -14.61 2.19 2.00
N LYS A 6 -15.65 2.72 2.66
CA LYS A 6 -15.55 3.33 4.00
C LYS A 6 -14.85 2.44 5.04
N LYS A 7 -15.13 1.13 5.06
CA LYS A 7 -14.52 0.18 6.01
C LYS A 7 -13.04 -0.04 5.72
N SER A 8 -12.66 -0.17 4.45
CA SER A 8 -11.25 -0.33 4.05
C SER A 8 -10.44 0.94 4.31
N LEU A 9 -11.03 2.12 4.05
CA LEU A 9 -10.43 3.41 4.43
C LEU A 9 -10.22 3.51 5.95
N TYR A 10 -11.20 3.09 6.73
CA TYR A 10 -11.08 3.06 8.20
C TYR A 10 -9.94 2.16 8.65
N PHE A 11 -9.86 0.92 8.14
CA PHE A 11 -8.76 0.02 8.47
C PHE A 11 -7.40 0.52 8.00
N SER A 12 -7.31 1.11 6.80
CA SER A 12 -6.07 1.74 6.32
C SER A 12 -5.58 2.81 7.28
N LYS A 13 -6.47 3.66 7.79
CA LYS A 13 -6.13 4.66 8.82
C LYS A 13 -5.60 4.03 10.11
N LEU A 14 -6.20 2.93 10.57
CA LEU A 14 -5.70 2.22 11.75
C LEU A 14 -4.30 1.65 11.52
N VAL A 15 -4.06 0.98 10.38
CA VAL A 15 -2.74 0.42 10.03
C VAL A 15 -1.68 1.53 9.99
N ARG A 16 -1.99 2.68 9.38
CA ARG A 16 -1.13 3.88 9.37
C ARG A 16 -0.84 4.43 10.76
N SER A 17 -1.84 4.49 11.62
CA SER A 17 -1.64 4.93 13.00
C SER A 17 -0.74 3.98 13.76
N LYS A 18 -0.90 2.65 13.60
CA LYS A 18 -0.04 1.64 14.24
C LYS A 18 1.41 1.75 13.77
N ALA A 19 1.62 1.92 12.46
CA ALA A 19 2.93 2.20 11.88
C ALA A 19 3.61 3.40 12.56
N LYS A 20 2.89 4.52 12.73
CA LYS A 20 3.43 5.72 13.39
C LYS A 20 3.73 5.52 14.88
N MET A 21 2.96 4.68 15.59
CA MET A 21 3.27 4.36 16.98
C MET A 21 4.55 3.56 17.12
N ILE A 22 4.86 2.69 16.15
CA ILE A 22 6.13 1.97 16.08
C ILE A 22 7.27 2.91 15.73
N GLU A 23 7.09 3.76 14.72
CA GLU A 23 8.08 4.76 14.29
C GLU A 23 8.47 5.73 15.42
N PHE A 24 7.53 6.11 16.28
CA PHE A 24 7.78 6.99 17.42
C PHE A 24 8.12 6.25 18.73
N GLU A 25 8.41 4.94 18.65
CA GLU A 25 8.81 4.12 19.81
C GLU A 25 7.81 4.20 20.99
N ILE A 26 6.51 4.34 20.69
CA ILE A 26 5.46 4.37 21.71
C ILE A 26 5.43 2.99 22.42
N PRO A 27 5.28 2.93 23.75
CA PRO A 27 5.20 1.67 24.47
C PRO A 27 4.08 0.75 23.95
N LEU A 28 4.34 -0.55 23.82
CA LEU A 28 3.46 -1.51 23.17
C LEU A 28 2.07 -1.59 23.83
N GLU A 29 2.01 -1.44 25.15
CA GLU A 29 0.79 -1.38 25.95
C GLU A 29 -0.11 -0.19 25.60
N SER A 30 0.44 0.86 25.00
CA SER A 30 -0.29 2.04 24.55
C SER A 30 -0.71 1.94 23.09
N HIS A 31 -0.31 0.88 22.36
CA HIS A 31 -0.62 0.75 20.95
C HIS A 31 -2.12 0.53 20.71
N ILE A 32 -2.64 1.14 19.64
CA ILE A 32 -4.02 0.89 19.22
C ILE A 32 -4.22 -0.59 18.86
N PRO A 33 -5.31 -1.23 19.35
CA PRO A 33 -5.66 -2.57 18.93
C PRO A 33 -6.21 -2.52 17.51
N ILE A 34 -5.77 -3.46 16.66
CA ILE A 34 -6.24 -3.58 15.28
C ILE A 34 -6.83 -4.97 15.10
N SER A 35 -8.08 -5.01 14.62
CA SER A 35 -8.76 -6.26 14.30
C SER A 35 -8.04 -7.00 13.17
N GLU A 36 -7.97 -8.33 13.24
CA GLU A 36 -7.48 -9.17 12.14
C GLU A 36 -8.23 -8.92 10.83
N ASP A 37 -9.50 -8.48 10.90
CA ASP A 37 -10.28 -8.05 9.73
C ASP A 37 -9.61 -6.91 8.95
N ALA A 38 -8.72 -6.13 9.56
CA ALA A 38 -7.99 -5.07 8.87
C ALA A 38 -7.12 -5.63 7.73
N GLN A 39 -6.60 -6.85 7.88
CA GLN A 39 -5.84 -7.55 6.84
C GLN A 39 -6.68 -7.86 5.60
N LYS A 40 -8.02 -7.96 5.73
CA LYS A 40 -8.91 -8.12 4.55
C LYS A 40 -8.83 -6.91 3.61
N SER A 41 -8.34 -5.76 4.09
CA SER A 41 -8.10 -4.60 3.24
C SER A 41 -6.93 -4.80 2.27
N PHE A 42 -6.04 -5.77 2.53
CA PHE A 42 -4.93 -6.13 1.67
C PHE A 42 -5.39 -6.52 0.27
N LEU A 43 -6.34 -7.47 0.18
CA LEU A 43 -6.86 -7.93 -1.11
C LEU A 43 -7.55 -6.81 -1.88
N GLY A 44 -8.25 -5.91 -1.17
CA GLY A 44 -8.83 -4.71 -1.75
C GLY A 44 -7.76 -3.76 -2.31
N ALA A 45 -6.71 -3.50 -1.54
CA ALA A 45 -5.58 -2.67 -1.95
C ALA A 45 -4.87 -3.23 -3.20
N LEU A 46 -4.60 -4.54 -3.21
CA LEU A 46 -4.01 -5.25 -4.35
C LEU A 46 -4.88 -5.14 -5.60
N ALA A 47 -6.18 -5.40 -5.47
CA ALA A 47 -7.11 -5.32 -6.59
C ALA A 47 -7.18 -3.92 -7.19
N ILE A 48 -7.13 -2.88 -6.34
CA ILE A 48 -7.11 -1.47 -6.77
C ILE A 48 -5.80 -1.15 -7.50
N ALA A 49 -4.64 -1.55 -6.96
CA ALA A 49 -3.35 -1.34 -7.62
C ALA A 49 -3.34 -1.98 -9.01
N ALA A 50 -3.79 -3.23 -9.12
CA ALA A 50 -3.83 -3.96 -10.38
C ALA A 50 -4.82 -3.36 -11.40
N ASP A 51 -6.08 -3.09 -11.01
CA ASP A 51 -7.07 -2.49 -11.92
C ASP A 51 -6.65 -1.09 -12.37
N THR A 52 -6.05 -0.31 -11.48
CA THR A 52 -5.61 1.04 -11.80
C THR A 52 -4.37 1.05 -12.69
N ALA A 53 -3.41 0.14 -12.46
CA ALA A 53 -2.26 -0.02 -13.36
C ALA A 53 -2.70 -0.39 -14.78
N ARG A 54 -3.64 -1.34 -14.91
CA ARG A 54 -4.23 -1.71 -16.21
C ARG A 54 -4.83 -0.49 -16.92
N LYS A 55 -5.66 0.29 -16.22
CA LYS A 55 -6.29 1.51 -16.77
C LYS A 55 -5.27 2.58 -17.14
N TYR A 56 -4.24 2.77 -16.31
CA TYR A 56 -3.14 3.69 -16.60
C TYR A 56 -2.49 3.34 -17.94
N PHE A 57 -2.16 2.07 -18.16
CA PHE A 57 -1.58 1.63 -19.44
C PHE A 57 -2.55 1.79 -20.61
N GLU A 58 -3.83 1.47 -20.43
CA GLU A 58 -4.85 1.67 -21.47
C GLU A 58 -4.98 3.15 -21.84
N ASP A 59 -5.05 4.05 -20.86
CA ASP A 59 -5.17 5.49 -21.10
C ASP A 59 -3.88 6.07 -21.68
N TYR A 60 -2.72 5.64 -21.21
CA TYR A 60 -1.41 6.03 -21.75
C TYR A 60 -1.26 5.67 -23.23
N ILE A 61 -1.56 4.42 -23.60
CA ILE A 61 -1.51 3.94 -24.99
C ILE A 61 -2.49 4.74 -25.86
N ASN A 62 -3.69 5.01 -25.34
CA ASN A 62 -4.74 5.72 -26.06
C ASN A 62 -4.63 7.25 -25.97
N HIS A 63 -3.55 7.79 -25.39
CA HIS A 63 -3.31 9.23 -25.20
C HIS A 63 -4.47 9.96 -24.51
N LYS A 64 -5.15 9.30 -23.57
CA LYS A 64 -6.23 9.86 -22.76
C LYS A 64 -5.67 10.53 -21.51
N SER A 65 -6.40 11.53 -21.01
CA SER A 65 -6.10 12.12 -19.71
C SER A 65 -6.36 11.11 -18.60
N PHE A 66 -5.37 10.85 -17.74
CA PHE A 66 -5.52 9.90 -16.64
C PHE A 66 -6.43 10.43 -15.53
N ASP A 67 -7.37 9.60 -15.07
CA ASP A 67 -8.41 9.97 -14.11
C ASP A 67 -7.84 10.34 -12.73
N SER A 68 -8.19 11.53 -12.25
CA SER A 68 -7.82 12.03 -10.92
C SER A 68 -8.34 11.16 -9.77
N GLN A 69 -9.48 10.50 -9.93
CA GLN A 69 -10.02 9.60 -8.91
C GLN A 69 -9.16 8.34 -8.77
N LEU A 70 -8.64 7.82 -9.88
CA LEU A 70 -7.69 6.71 -9.89
C LEU A 70 -6.36 7.08 -9.21
N LYS A 71 -5.84 8.28 -9.46
CA LYS A 71 -4.66 8.80 -8.74
C LYS A 71 -4.86 8.82 -7.22
N ASN A 72 -6.03 9.28 -6.76
CA ASN A 72 -6.36 9.26 -5.33
C ASN A 72 -6.44 7.84 -4.76
N GLN A 73 -6.96 6.87 -5.53
CA GLN A 73 -6.98 5.47 -5.10
C GLN A 73 -5.56 4.90 -5.02
N LEU A 74 -4.70 5.16 -6.01
CA LEU A 74 -3.29 4.75 -5.98
C LEU A 74 -2.56 5.31 -4.77
N HIS A 75 -2.77 6.60 -4.46
CA HIS A 75 -2.18 7.21 -3.28
C HIS A 75 -2.62 6.50 -1.98
N ASN A 76 -3.92 6.28 -1.81
CA ASN A 76 -4.44 5.58 -0.62
C ASN A 76 -3.89 4.15 -0.48
N VAL A 77 -3.74 3.44 -1.60
CA VAL A 77 -3.17 2.09 -1.65
C VAL A 77 -1.69 2.11 -1.32
N ALA A 78 -0.95 3.08 -1.84
CA ALA A 78 0.47 3.24 -1.54
C ALA A 78 0.71 3.53 -0.05
N GLU A 79 -0.04 4.48 0.53
CA GLU A 79 0.03 4.76 1.98
C GLU A 79 -0.35 3.55 2.85
N TYR A 80 -1.26 2.70 2.35
CA TYR A 80 -1.63 1.47 3.05
C TYR A 80 -0.47 0.47 3.06
N PHE A 81 0.16 0.19 1.91
CA PHE A 81 1.27 -0.76 1.83
C PHE A 81 2.52 -0.26 2.56
N ASP A 82 2.81 1.04 2.47
CA ASP A 82 3.92 1.67 3.21
C ASP A 82 3.72 1.50 4.72
N ALA A 83 2.52 1.79 5.22
CA ALA A 83 2.20 1.55 6.62
C ALA A 83 2.20 0.06 7.00
N LEU A 84 1.74 -0.82 6.10
CA LEU A 84 1.68 -2.25 6.38
C LEU A 84 3.07 -2.82 6.67
N LEU A 85 4.10 -2.42 5.89
CA LEU A 85 5.49 -2.85 6.06
C LEU A 85 5.99 -2.69 7.50
N VAL A 86 5.70 -1.55 8.10
CA VAL A 86 6.26 -1.18 9.42
C VAL A 86 5.27 -1.38 10.57
N SER A 87 4.03 -1.78 10.28
CA SER A 87 2.99 -1.95 11.30
C SER A 87 3.14 -3.21 12.17
N GLY A 88 3.94 -4.18 11.73
CA GLY A 88 4.03 -5.51 12.35
C GLY A 88 2.75 -6.33 12.22
N LEU A 89 1.84 -5.94 11.32
CA LEU A 89 0.55 -6.62 11.08
C LEU A 89 0.63 -7.53 9.86
N GLY A 90 -0.13 -8.62 9.92
CA GLY A 90 0.00 -9.69 8.92
C GLY A 90 1.42 -10.23 8.95
N ASN A 91 1.73 -11.22 8.12
CA ASN A 91 3.10 -11.69 7.99
C ASN A 91 3.94 -10.65 7.21
N SER A 92 3.85 -9.35 7.53
CA SER A 92 4.46 -8.23 6.80
C SER A 92 5.98 -8.36 6.71
N ALA A 93 6.64 -8.91 7.73
CA ALA A 93 8.06 -9.23 7.67
C ALA A 93 8.39 -10.38 6.70
N GLU A 94 7.54 -11.41 6.62
CA GLU A 94 7.70 -12.55 5.68
C GLU A 94 7.47 -12.12 4.23
N TYR A 95 6.51 -11.22 4.00
CA TYR A 95 6.11 -10.74 2.67
C TYR A 95 6.63 -9.33 2.36
N GLN A 96 7.71 -8.90 3.01
CA GLN A 96 8.23 -7.52 2.91
C GLN A 96 8.44 -7.10 1.46
N ASP A 97 9.16 -7.90 0.68
CA ASP A 97 9.49 -7.59 -0.71
C ASP A 97 8.24 -7.43 -1.59
N TYR A 98 7.27 -8.33 -1.43
CA TYR A 98 6.01 -8.27 -2.16
C TYR A 98 5.22 -7.01 -1.82
N ILE A 99 5.13 -6.67 -0.53
CA ILE A 99 4.43 -5.45 -0.08
C ILE A 99 5.16 -4.20 -0.60
N ALA A 100 6.49 -4.19 -0.55
CA ALA A 100 7.32 -3.09 -1.02
C ALA A 100 7.17 -2.87 -2.54
N ILE A 101 7.13 -3.94 -3.35
CA ILE A 101 6.86 -3.86 -4.79
C ILE A 101 5.49 -3.24 -5.08
N LEU A 102 4.44 -3.70 -4.37
CA LEU A 102 3.08 -3.22 -4.58
C LEU A 102 2.94 -1.72 -4.24
N GLY A 103 3.46 -1.30 -3.09
CA GLY A 103 3.41 0.11 -2.70
C GLY A 103 4.31 1.00 -3.56
N THR A 104 5.50 0.53 -3.95
CA THR A 104 6.41 1.25 -4.86
C THR A 104 5.72 1.53 -6.20
N THR A 105 5.05 0.51 -6.75
CA THR A 105 4.29 0.61 -8.00
C THR A 105 3.12 1.59 -7.85
N ALA A 106 2.39 1.50 -6.74
CA ALA A 106 1.26 2.40 -6.47
C ALA A 106 1.71 3.87 -6.34
N TYR A 107 2.81 4.13 -5.63
CA TYR A 107 3.39 5.48 -5.54
C TYR A 107 3.85 5.99 -6.91
N TYR A 108 4.53 5.16 -7.70
CA TYR A 108 5.03 5.55 -9.02
C TYR A 108 3.87 5.95 -9.96
N LEU A 109 2.86 5.08 -10.09
CA LEU A 109 1.70 5.34 -10.94
C LEU A 109 0.83 6.50 -10.43
N GLY A 110 0.90 6.78 -9.13
CA GLY A 110 0.17 7.88 -8.48
C GLY A 110 0.87 9.24 -8.57
N ASP A 111 1.99 9.36 -9.30
CA ASP A 111 2.86 10.54 -9.40
C ASP A 111 3.61 10.92 -8.09
N TYR A 112 3.81 9.96 -7.17
CA TYR A 112 4.58 10.13 -5.93
C TYR A 112 5.98 9.50 -6.06
N ASN A 113 6.73 9.91 -7.08
CA ASN A 113 8.03 9.30 -7.43
C ASN A 113 9.08 9.38 -6.31
N GLY A 114 9.02 10.40 -5.45
CA GLY A 114 9.89 10.51 -4.27
C GLY A 114 9.63 9.38 -3.25
N SER A 115 8.36 9.17 -2.89
CA SER A 115 7.96 8.07 -2.00
C SER A 115 8.23 6.71 -2.62
N SER A 116 7.99 6.56 -3.93
CA SER A 116 8.33 5.35 -4.68
C SER A 116 9.82 5.02 -4.55
N ARG A 117 10.71 6.00 -4.77
CA ARG A 117 12.17 5.81 -4.64
C ARG A 117 12.60 5.43 -3.22
N VAL A 118 11.95 5.96 -2.20
CA VAL A 118 12.22 5.58 -0.80
C VAL A 118 11.77 4.15 -0.55
N MET A 119 10.58 3.78 -1.03
CA MET A 119 9.98 2.47 -0.79
C MET A 119 10.72 1.33 -1.48
N VAL A 120 11.40 1.57 -2.61
CA VAL A 120 12.28 0.59 -3.27
C VAL A 120 13.35 0.03 -2.32
N ASN A 121 13.80 0.81 -1.32
CA ASN A 121 14.85 0.35 -0.39
C ASN A 121 14.38 -0.75 0.58
N TYR A 122 13.07 -1.05 0.63
CA TYR A 122 12.53 -2.18 1.38
C TYR A 122 12.51 -3.49 0.58
N ILE A 123 12.87 -3.45 -0.70
CA ILE A 123 13.00 -4.64 -1.55
C ILE A 123 14.41 -5.20 -1.38
N SER A 124 14.53 -6.46 -0.97
CA SER A 124 15.81 -7.12 -0.80
C SER A 124 16.54 -7.33 -2.13
N ASP A 125 17.88 -7.24 -2.09
CA ASP A 125 18.74 -7.52 -3.24
C ASP A 125 18.68 -8.99 -3.68
N ASP A 126 18.30 -9.89 -2.77
CA ASP A 126 18.19 -11.33 -2.95
C ASP A 126 16.74 -11.81 -3.03
N ILE A 127 15.85 -10.99 -3.63
CA ILE A 127 14.41 -11.28 -3.70
C ILE A 127 14.16 -12.73 -4.14
N GLN A 128 13.65 -13.53 -3.21
CA GLN A 128 13.25 -14.90 -3.50
C GLN A 128 11.85 -14.84 -4.07
N LEU A 129 11.75 -14.77 -5.39
CA LEU A 129 10.49 -15.04 -6.07
C LEU A 129 10.16 -16.50 -5.78
N LEU A 130 9.22 -16.73 -4.86
CA LEU A 130 8.75 -18.06 -4.49
C LEU A 130 8.49 -18.88 -5.76
N GLU A 131 9.19 -20.01 -5.90
CA GLU A 131 8.98 -21.02 -6.95
C GLU A 131 7.59 -21.66 -6.87
#